data_AF-A4TF62-F1
#
_entry.id   AF-A4TF62-F1
#
_cell.length_a   1.000
_cell.length_b   1.000
_cell.length_c   1.000
_cell.angle_alpha   90.00
_cell.angle_beta   90.00
_cell.angle_gamma   90.00
#
_symmetry.space_group_name_H-M   'P 1'
#
loop_
_entity.id
_entity.type
_entity.pdbx_description
1 polymer ?
#
loop_
_entity_poly.entity_id
_entity_poly.type
_entity_poly.pdbx_seq_one_letter_code
_entity_poly.pdbx_strand_id
1 'polypeptide(L)'
;MSSTIVAIAVIIASCAVHARARRHAGWTASARGRFLMLLGYPSSAVAAYWLTTASTGWEWVLGVGWAVAAAACFTAGVAALRCVTVDHAARAVAMETIEPATGALRF
;
A
#
# COMPACT_ATOMS: atom_id res chain seq x y z
N MET A 1 21.61 -15.12 -16.63
CA MET A 1 22.03 -14.61 -15.31
C MET A 1 21.41 -13.27 -14.95
N SER A 2 21.39 -12.28 -15.87
CA SER A 2 20.74 -10.98 -15.65
C SER A 2 19.27 -11.09 -15.16
N SER A 3 18.43 -11.88 -15.83
CA SER A 3 17.02 -12.07 -15.46
C SER A 3 16.83 -12.65 -14.05
N THR A 4 17.70 -13.58 -13.63
CA THR A 4 17.69 -14.15 -12.28
C THR A 4 18.01 -13.10 -11.21
N ILE A 5 19.00 -12.25 -11.47
CA ILE A 5 19.38 -11.15 -10.56
C ILE A 5 18.22 -10.17 -10.40
N VAL A 6 17.57 -9.79 -11.50
CA VAL A 6 16.41 -8.89 -11.47
C VAL A 6 15.25 -9.51 -10.69
N ALA A 7 14.94 -10.79 -10.91
CA ALA A 7 13.90 -11.48 -10.16
C ALA A 7 14.17 -11.48 -8.65
N ILE A 8 15.40 -11.79 -8.24
CA ILE A 8 15.82 -11.75 -6.83
C ILE A 8 15.67 -10.34 -6.27
N ALA A 9 16.10 -9.31 -7.01
CA ALA A 9 15.99 -7.92 -6.59
C ALA A 9 14.52 -7.50 -6.38
N VAL A 10 13.61 -7.87 -7.29
CA VAL A 10 12.18 -7.59 -7.19
C VAL A 10 11.57 -8.28 -5.96
N ILE A 11 11.95 -9.53 -5.69
CA ILE A 11 11.47 -10.27 -4.51
C ILE A 11 11.94 -9.59 -3.22
N ILE A 12 13.25 -9.30 -3.11
CA ILE A 12 13.82 -8.65 -1.92
C ILE A 12 13.18 -7.28 -1.68
N ALA A 13 13.06 -6.46 -2.72
CA ALA A 13 12.42 -5.15 -2.64
C ALA A 13 10.95 -5.27 -2.21
N SER A 14 10.19 -6.20 -2.80
CA SER A 14 8.78 -6.43 -2.44
C SER A 14 8.63 -6.89 -0.99
N CYS A 15 9.49 -7.80 -0.53
CA CYS A 15 9.53 -8.23 0.87
C CYS A 15 9.85 -7.08 1.82
N ALA A 16 10.83 -6.23 1.48
CA ALA A 16 11.18 -5.06 2.28
C ALA A 16 10.03 -4.05 2.37
N VAL A 17 9.38 -3.76 1.23
CA VAL A 17 8.18 -2.91 1.18
C VAL A 17 7.05 -3.52 2.01
N HIS A 18 6.81 -4.82 1.89
CA HIS A 18 5.78 -5.52 2.66
C HIS A 18 6.06 -5.46 4.17
N ALA A 19 7.29 -5.74 4.58
CA ALA A 19 7.70 -5.68 5.98
C ALA A 19 7.53 -4.26 6.55
N ARG A 20 7.83 -3.22 5.77
CA ARG A 20 7.61 -1.83 6.17
C ARG A 20 6.12 -1.49 6.24
N ALA A 21 5.32 -1.89 5.25
CA ALA A 21 3.89 -1.62 5.18
C ALA A 21 3.11 -2.29 6.32
N ARG A 22 3.49 -3.52 6.69
CA ARG A 22 2.90 -4.28 7.80
C ARG A 22 3.03 -3.59 9.16
N ARG A 23 4.04 -2.75 9.34
CA ARG A 23 4.26 -1.99 10.58
C ARG A 23 3.38 -0.72 10.68
N HIS A 24 2.67 -0.35 9.62
CA HIS A 24 1.82 0.82 9.62
C HIS A 24 0.55 0.58 10.44
N ALA A 25 0.18 1.49 11.34
CA ALA A 25 -0.97 1.34 12.24
C ALA A 25 -2.30 1.08 11.49
N GLY A 26 -2.49 1.73 10.34
CA GLY A 26 -3.65 1.51 9.46
C GLY A 26 -3.70 0.17 8.72
N TRP A 27 -2.69 -0.70 8.84
CA TRP A 27 -2.60 -1.94 8.05
C TRP A 27 -3.78 -2.89 8.28
N THR A 28 -4.15 -3.15 9.53
CA THR A 28 -5.28 -4.03 9.86
C THR A 28 -6.62 -3.35 9.61
N ALA A 29 -6.69 -2.03 9.72
CA ALA A 29 -7.92 -1.26 9.61
C ALA A 29 -8.33 -0.94 8.16
N SER A 30 -7.38 -0.76 7.24
CA SER A 30 -7.68 -0.34 5.85
C SER A 30 -7.59 -1.50 4.86
N ALA A 31 -8.73 -2.11 4.52
CA ALA A 31 -8.80 -3.14 3.49
C ALA A 31 -8.33 -2.65 2.11
N ARG A 32 -8.71 -1.41 1.74
CA ARG A 32 -8.27 -0.76 0.50
C ARG A 32 -6.76 -0.53 0.47
N GLY A 33 -6.17 -0.07 1.58
CA GLY A 33 -4.72 0.11 1.69
C GLY A 33 -3.97 -1.20 1.49
N ARG A 34 -4.44 -2.29 2.12
CA ARG A 34 -3.87 -3.64 1.93
C ARG A 34 -4.00 -4.13 0.49
N PHE A 35 -5.18 -3.99 -0.11
CA PHE A 35 -5.42 -4.41 -1.49
C PHE A 35 -4.46 -3.72 -2.46
N LEU A 36 -4.36 -2.39 -2.39
CA LEU A 36 -3.48 -1.60 -3.27
C LEU A 36 -2.00 -1.95 -3.06
N MET A 37 -1.55 -2.10 -1.80
CA MET A 37 -0.18 -2.53 -1.50
C MET A 37 0.11 -3.92 -2.09
N LEU A 38 -0.81 -4.87 -1.95
CA LEU A 38 -0.65 -6.23 -2.47
C LEU A 38 -0.70 -6.27 -4.00
N LEU A 39 -1.51 -5.42 -4.64
CA LEU A 39 -1.60 -5.29 -6.10
C LEU A 39 -0.33 -4.69 -6.71
N GLY A 40 0.40 -3.87 -5.96
CA GLY A 40 1.69 -3.32 -6.38
C GLY A 40 2.75 -4.39 -6.63
N TYR A 41 2.76 -5.51 -5.87
CA TYR A 41 3.77 -6.57 -6.03
C TYR A 41 3.72 -7.31 -7.38
N PRO A 42 2.58 -7.88 -7.82
CA PRO A 42 2.51 -8.49 -9.15
C PRO A 42 2.71 -7.46 -10.25
N SER A 43 2.25 -6.21 -10.06
CA SER A 43 2.49 -5.13 -11.03
C SER A 43 3.99 -4.86 -11.22
N SER A 44 4.77 -4.83 -10.14
CA SER A 44 6.24 -4.71 -10.20
C SER A 44 6.89 -5.90 -10.91
N ALA A 45 6.38 -7.12 -10.69
CA ALA A 45 6.90 -8.32 -11.36
C ALA A 45 6.63 -8.28 -12.87
N VAL A 46 5.42 -7.87 -13.29
CA VAL A 46 5.07 -7.70 -14.70
C VAL A 46 5.91 -6.60 -15.34
N ALA A 47 6.12 -5.48 -14.65
CA ALA A 47 7.01 -4.41 -15.10
C ALA A 47 8.43 -4.92 -15.33
N ALA A 48 8.99 -5.65 -14.36
CA ALA A 48 10.33 -6.20 -14.44
C ALA A 48 10.47 -7.23 -15.58
N TYR A 49 9.45 -8.06 -15.82
CA TYR A 49 9.43 -8.97 -16.95
C TYR A 49 9.58 -8.20 -18.27
N TRP A 50 8.68 -7.26 -18.56
CA TRP A 50 8.71 -6.50 -19.81
C TRP A 50 10.01 -5.70 -19.96
N LEU A 51 10.49 -5.05 -18.91
CA LEU A 51 11.74 -4.27 -18.96
C LEU A 51 13.00 -5.14 -19.17
N THR A 52 12.95 -6.43 -18.83
CA THR A 52 14.09 -7.34 -19.02
C THR A 52 14.04 -8.10 -20.34
N THR A 53 12.86 -8.23 -20.96
CA THR A 53 12.68 -8.96 -22.22
C THR A 53 12.40 -8.05 -23.42
N ALA A 54 12.20 -6.75 -23.21
CA ALA A 54 11.88 -5.80 -24.27
C ALA A 54 12.95 -5.77 -25.36
N SER A 55 12.49 -5.98 -26.59
CA SER A 55 13.22 -5.92 -27.84
C SER A 55 12.70 -4.82 -28.77
N THR A 56 11.48 -4.34 -28.52
CA THR A 56 10.78 -3.33 -29.34
C THR A 56 10.26 -2.18 -28.49
N GLY A 57 9.98 -1.03 -29.12
CA GLY A 57 9.53 0.18 -28.41
C GLY A 57 8.21 0.01 -27.64
N TRP A 58 7.27 -0.81 -28.15
CA TRP A 58 5.99 -1.02 -27.47
C TRP A 58 6.14 -1.84 -26.17
N GLU A 59 7.09 -2.78 -26.14
CA GLU A 59 7.41 -3.59 -24.95
C GLU A 59 8.02 -2.72 -23.84
N TRP A 60 8.84 -1.74 -24.21
CA TRP A 60 9.30 -0.71 -23.28
C TRP A 60 8.15 0.11 -22.70
N VAL A 61 7.20 0.53 -23.53
CA VAL A 61 6.01 1.27 -23.06
C VAL A 61 5.19 0.42 -22.08
N LEU A 62 5.03 -0.89 -22.33
CA LEU A 62 4.38 -1.78 -21.37
C LEU A 62 5.14 -1.88 -20.06
N GLY A 63 6.46 -2.09 -20.11
CA GLY A 63 7.29 -2.19 -18.91
C GLY A 63 7.21 -0.94 -18.04
N VAL A 64 7.33 0.24 -18.66
CA VAL A 64 7.18 1.53 -17.97
C VAL A 64 5.76 1.73 -17.46
N GLY A 65 4.74 1.39 -18.25
CA GLY A 65 3.34 1.52 -17.85
C GLY A 65 3.02 0.70 -16.60
N TRP A 66 3.49 -0.54 -16.53
CA TRP A 66 3.34 -1.39 -15.35
C TRP A 66 4.17 -0.89 -14.15
N ALA A 67 5.34 -0.30 -14.38
CA ALA A 67 6.13 0.31 -13.32
C ALA A 67 5.40 1.50 -12.69
N VAL A 68 4.78 2.35 -13.53
CA VAL A 68 3.93 3.48 -13.07
C VAL A 68 2.71 2.96 -12.32
N ALA A 69 2.05 1.91 -12.83
CA ALA A 69 0.91 1.29 -12.14
C ALA A 69 1.30 0.74 -10.76
N ALA A 70 2.46 0.10 -10.65
CA ALA A 70 2.99 -0.39 -9.37
C ALA A 70 3.24 0.77 -8.39
N ALA A 71 3.89 1.84 -8.85
CA ALA A 71 4.12 3.04 -8.05
C ALA A 71 2.81 3.70 -7.59
N ALA A 72 1.81 3.79 -8.48
CA ALA A 72 0.48 4.29 -8.15
C ALA A 72 -0.21 3.42 -7.10
N CYS A 73 -0.12 2.10 -7.21
CA CYS A 73 -0.64 1.16 -6.21
C CYS A 73 0.00 1.37 -4.83
N PHE A 74 1.32 1.48 -4.75
CA PHE A 74 2.01 1.69 -3.47
C PHE A 74 1.68 3.05 -2.86
N THR A 75 1.70 4.13 -3.65
CA THR A 75 1.39 5.48 -3.16
C THR A 75 -0.06 5.61 -2.70
N ALA A 76 -1.02 5.13 -3.50
CA ALA A 76 -2.43 5.11 -3.13
C ALA A 76 -2.71 4.18 -1.95
N GLY A 77 -1.98 3.05 -1.86
CA GLY A 77 -2.01 2.14 -0.71
C GLY A 77 -1.59 2.84 0.57
N VAL A 78 -0.43 3.51 0.59
CA VAL A 78 0.03 4.31 1.74
C VAL A 78 -0.96 5.41 2.10
N ALA A 79 -1.49 6.13 1.11
CA ALA A 79 -2.48 7.18 1.35
C ALA A 79 -3.75 6.62 2.03
N ALA A 80 -4.26 5.48 1.55
CA ALA A 80 -5.42 4.82 2.16
C ALA A 80 -5.14 4.28 3.58
N LEU A 81 -3.90 3.86 3.86
CA LEU A 81 -3.49 3.47 5.21
C LEU A 81 -3.48 4.70 6.16
N ARG A 82 -3.00 5.85 5.68
CA ARG A 82 -2.94 7.10 6.45
C ARG A 82 -4.33 7.69 6.70
N CYS A 83 -5.22 7.68 5.70
CA CYS A 83 -6.57 8.21 5.84
C CYS A 83 -7.31 7.53 7.00
N VAL A 84 -7.26 6.20 7.06
CA VAL A 84 -7.92 5.43 8.13
C VAL A 84 -7.33 5.72 9.51
N THR A 85 -6.02 5.94 9.62
CA THR A 85 -5.41 6.35 10.91
C THR A 85 -5.87 7.73 11.36
N VAL A 86 -6.01 8.68 10.43
CA VAL A 86 -6.50 10.03 10.72
C VAL A 86 -7.97 9.98 11.15
N ASP A 87 -8.80 9.23 10.42
CA ASP A 87 -10.23 9.07 10.75
C ASP A 87 -10.43 8.43 12.12
N HIS A 88 -9.62 7.43 12.48
CA HIS A 88 -9.69 6.82 13.80
C HIS A 88 -9.26 7.77 14.91
N ALA A 89 -8.20 8.55 14.71
CA ALA A 89 -7.78 9.56 15.69
C ALA A 89 -8.87 10.64 15.89
N ALA A 90 -9.47 11.12 14.80
CA ALA A 90 -10.56 12.10 14.86
C ALA A 90 -11.78 11.56 15.62
N ARG A 91 -12.16 10.29 15.37
CA ARG A 91 -13.26 9.64 16.10
C ARG A 91 -12.95 9.40 17.57
N ALA A 92 -11.70 9.06 17.93
CA ALA A 92 -11.30 8.90 19.31
C ALA A 92 -11.47 10.21 20.10
N VAL A 93 -10.98 11.33 19.56
CA VAL A 93 -11.15 12.67 20.15
C VAL A 93 -12.64 13.04 20.26
N ALA A 94 -13.44 12.72 19.25
CA ALA A 94 -14.88 12.97 19.29
C ALA A 94 -15.59 12.15 20.38
N MET A 95 -15.13 10.93 20.70
CA MET A 95 -15.69 10.13 21.80
C MET A 95 -15.26 10.64 23.18
N GLU A 96 -14.02 11.11 23.32
CA GLU A 96 -13.50 11.66 24.59
C GLU A 96 -14.16 12.99 24.97
N THR A 97 -14.72 13.71 24.01
CA THR A 97 -15.41 15.01 24.20
C THR A 97 -16.91 14.88 24.45
N ILE A 98 -17.46 13.65 24.43
CA ILE A 98 -18.84 13.41 24.86
C ILE A 98 -18.86 13.53 26.38
N GLU A 99 -19.50 14.59 26.88
CA GLU A 99 -19.71 14.78 28.31
C GLU A 99 -20.40 13.53 28.88
N PRO A 100 -19.83 12.89 29.90
CA PRO A 100 -20.43 11.67 30.44
C PRO A 100 -21.85 11.99 30.84
N ALA A 101 -22.81 11.16 30.39
CA ALA A 101 -24.19 11.20 30.84
C ALA A 101 -24.18 10.87 32.34
N THR A 102 -23.85 11.85 33.16
CA THR A 102 -23.65 11.74 34.60
C THR A 102 -24.95 11.50 35.33
N GLY A 103 -26.06 11.34 34.60
CA GLY A 103 -27.27 10.67 35.03
C GLY A 103 -27.51 10.90 36.50
N ALA A 104 -27.60 12.18 36.91
CA ALA A 104 -27.98 12.52 38.26
C ALA A 104 -29.41 12.00 38.39
N LEU A 105 -29.53 10.74 38.81
CA LEU A 105 -30.76 10.09 39.18
C LEU A 105 -31.32 10.93 40.31
N ARG A 106 -32.25 11.82 39.95
CA ARG A 106 -33.12 12.49 40.91
C ARG A 106 -34.02 11.40 41.48
N PHE A 107 -33.61 10.84 42.61
CA PHE A 107 -34.50 10.14 43.53
C PHE A 107 -35.20 11.18 44.41
#